data_AF-A0ABD3VBM6-F1
#
_entry.id   AF-A0ABD3VBM6-F1
#
_cell.length_a   1.000
_cell.length_b   1.000
_cell.length_c   1.000
_cell.angle_alpha   90.00
_cell.angle_beta   90.00
_cell.angle_gamma   90.00
#
_symmetry.space_group_name_H-M   'P 1'
#
loop_
_entity.id
_entity.type
_entity.pdbx_description
1 polymer ?
#
loop_
_entity_poly.entity_id
_entity_poly.type
_entity_poly.pdbx_seq_one_letter_code
_entity_poly.pdbx_strand_id
1 'polypeptide(L)'
;MKVPAFKQMAEFTSLGKHCSVPHCKQLDFLPFCCGGCSKIFCSNHRLEDSHDCTRENVIAPSGIYTGPKGYTCSLQGCINKELTPIVCEYCQKSFCLSHRHQQDHTCSKLVEERNAESSEQVTSRTAEHVKHIIASKPAMVRKPKGAKSNKTAARLSLMKMKMSAVGEKGIPEEEKVHLCIYLPQENEKKEIVMYFSKQDNTFIQRTFSTEHPFLRK
;
A
#
# COMPACT_ATOMS: atom_id res chain seq x y z
N MET A 1 -39.05 -34.70 -29.53
CA MET A 1 -37.58 -34.68 -29.34
C MET A 1 -37.30 -34.11 -27.96
N LYS A 2 -36.84 -34.93 -27.01
CA LYS A 2 -36.55 -34.50 -25.63
C LYS A 2 -35.05 -34.20 -25.54
N VAL A 3 -34.71 -32.95 -25.29
CA VAL A 3 -33.33 -32.53 -24.99
C VAL A 3 -33.03 -32.91 -23.53
N PRO A 4 -31.99 -33.70 -23.21
CA PRO A 4 -31.64 -33.94 -21.82
C PRO A 4 -30.92 -32.71 -21.25
N ALA A 5 -31.38 -32.32 -20.07
CA ALA A 5 -30.89 -31.17 -19.32
C ALA A 5 -29.43 -31.36 -18.88
N PHE A 6 -28.70 -30.25 -19.00
CA PHE A 6 -27.36 -30.00 -18.48
C PHE A 6 -27.23 -30.43 -17.01
N LYS A 7 -26.38 -31.42 -16.72
CA LYS A 7 -25.92 -31.70 -15.35
C LYS A 7 -24.44 -31.34 -15.26
N GLN A 8 -24.16 -30.05 -15.15
CA GLN A 8 -22.90 -29.59 -14.56
C GLN A 8 -23.01 -29.74 -13.06
N MET A 9 -22.25 -30.68 -12.50
CA MET A 9 -21.76 -30.59 -11.13
C MET A 9 -20.26 -30.80 -11.24
N ALA A 10 -19.50 -29.72 -11.06
CA ALA A 10 -18.08 -29.85 -10.77
C ALA A 10 -17.98 -30.67 -9.47
N GLU A 11 -17.39 -31.86 -9.54
CA GLU A 11 -17.10 -32.67 -8.37
C GLU A 11 -16.01 -32.01 -7.53
N PHE A 12 -16.42 -31.08 -6.67
CA PHE A 12 -15.58 -30.47 -5.64
C PHE A 12 -15.60 -31.27 -4.32
N THR A 13 -16.08 -32.51 -4.35
CA THR A 13 -16.53 -33.27 -3.17
C THR A 13 -15.39 -33.94 -2.37
N SER A 14 -14.13 -33.55 -2.54
CA SER A 14 -13.01 -34.26 -1.88
C SER A 14 -11.77 -33.41 -1.57
N LEU A 15 -11.86 -32.08 -1.57
CA LEU A 15 -10.71 -31.25 -1.22
C LEU A 15 -10.70 -30.96 0.28
N GLY A 16 -9.66 -31.45 0.96
CA GLY A 16 -9.42 -31.24 2.38
C GLY A 16 -9.59 -32.50 3.24
N LYS A 17 -9.01 -32.45 4.45
CA LYS A 17 -9.09 -33.52 5.45
C LYS A 17 -9.70 -32.97 6.73
N HIS A 18 -10.47 -33.80 7.43
CA HIS A 18 -11.03 -33.44 8.72
C HIS A 18 -9.98 -33.54 9.83
N CYS A 19 -10.07 -32.63 10.80
CA CYS A 19 -9.33 -32.73 12.04
C CYS A 19 -9.71 -34.00 12.82
N SER A 20 -8.71 -34.74 13.31
CA SER A 20 -8.87 -35.97 14.10
C SER A 20 -9.29 -35.72 15.55
N VAL A 21 -9.33 -34.47 16.00
CA VAL A 21 -9.87 -34.10 17.32
C VAL A 21 -11.39 -34.30 17.30
N PRO A 22 -11.95 -35.13 18.21
CA PRO A 22 -13.36 -35.53 18.18
C PRO A 22 -14.34 -34.35 18.25
N HIS A 23 -13.93 -33.26 18.93
CA HIS A 23 -14.73 -32.05 19.11
C HIS A 23 -14.58 -31.00 18.01
N CYS A 24 -13.54 -31.08 17.17
CA CYS A 24 -13.28 -30.07 16.14
C CYS A 24 -13.91 -30.45 14.79
N LYS A 25 -13.59 -31.65 14.27
CA LYS A 25 -14.01 -32.17 12.95
C LYS A 25 -13.92 -31.18 11.77
N GLN A 26 -13.18 -30.09 11.92
CA GLN A 26 -13.07 -29.02 10.93
C GLN A 26 -12.39 -29.56 9.67
N LEU A 27 -12.94 -29.21 8.49
CA LEU A 27 -12.30 -29.44 7.20
C LEU A 27 -11.21 -28.40 6.99
N ASP A 28 -9.97 -28.85 6.83
CA ASP A 28 -8.86 -28.00 6.44
C ASP A 28 -8.30 -28.50 5.09
N PHE A 29 -7.97 -27.55 4.22
CA PHE A 29 -7.43 -27.85 2.90
C PHE A 29 -5.93 -28.21 2.96
N LEU A 30 -5.25 -27.78 4.03
CA LEU A 30 -3.87 -28.18 4.33
C LEU A 30 -3.88 -29.22 5.46
N PRO A 31 -3.65 -30.51 5.16
CA PRO A 31 -3.58 -31.53 6.20
C PRO A 31 -2.29 -31.37 7.02
N PHE A 32 -2.43 -31.06 8.31
CA PHE A 32 -1.30 -31.05 9.24
C PHE A 32 -1.17 -32.42 9.89
N CYS A 33 -0.15 -33.19 9.51
CA CYS A 33 0.17 -34.45 10.17
C CYS A 33 1.01 -34.16 11.42
N CYS A 34 0.52 -34.53 12.60
CA CYS A 34 1.34 -34.49 13.80
C CYS A 34 2.45 -35.53 13.65
N GLY A 35 3.72 -35.15 13.77
CA GLY A 35 4.81 -36.15 13.83
C GLY A 35 4.55 -37.18 14.94
N GLY A 36 3.86 -36.72 15.99
CA GLY A 36 3.40 -37.39 17.19
C GLY A 36 2.77 -38.75 17.02
N CYS A 37 1.47 -38.63 16.92
CA CYS A 37 0.52 -39.70 16.77
C CYS A 37 0.20 -39.99 15.30
N SER A 38 0.87 -39.30 14.34
CA SER A 38 0.63 -39.43 12.89
C SER A 38 -0.81 -39.16 12.43
N LYS A 39 -1.63 -38.52 13.27
CA LYS A 39 -3.00 -38.11 12.96
C LYS A 39 -3.03 -36.76 12.23
N ILE A 40 -4.09 -36.54 11.47
CA ILE A 40 -4.31 -35.30 10.69
C ILE A 40 -5.12 -34.30 11.51
N PHE A 41 -4.68 -33.06 11.55
CA PHE A 41 -5.30 -31.98 12.30
C PHE A 41 -5.49 -30.73 11.43
N CYS A 42 -6.39 -29.83 11.84
CA CYS A 42 -6.54 -28.52 11.23
C CYS A 42 -5.51 -27.52 11.79
N SER A 43 -5.44 -26.32 11.21
CA SER A 43 -4.48 -25.27 11.61
C SER A 43 -4.46 -24.96 13.11
N ASN A 44 -5.63 -25.04 13.77
CA ASN A 44 -5.78 -24.79 15.21
C ASN A 44 -5.29 -25.95 16.10
N HIS A 45 -5.24 -27.18 15.56
CA HIS A 45 -4.91 -28.40 16.31
C HIS A 45 -3.59 -29.04 15.84
N ARG A 46 -2.76 -28.32 15.09
CA ARG A 46 -1.52 -28.83 14.49
C ARG A 46 -0.38 -29.07 15.49
N LEU A 47 -0.43 -28.41 16.65
CA LEU A 47 0.62 -28.48 17.68
C LEU A 47 0.34 -29.61 18.66
N GLU A 48 1.38 -30.17 19.26
CA GLU A 48 1.28 -31.29 20.23
C GLU A 48 0.44 -30.91 21.46
N ASP A 49 0.50 -29.65 21.93
CA ASP A 49 -0.32 -29.16 23.06
C ASP A 49 -1.80 -28.93 22.71
N SER A 50 -2.12 -28.84 21.42
CA SER A 50 -3.48 -28.55 20.94
C SER A 50 -4.30 -29.80 20.69
N HIS A 51 -3.76 -30.99 20.97
CA HIS A 51 -4.50 -32.24 20.95
C HIS A 51 -3.93 -33.19 22.00
N ASP A 52 -4.66 -34.23 22.38
CA ASP A 52 -4.15 -35.26 23.29
C ASP A 52 -3.11 -36.15 22.57
N CYS A 53 -1.93 -35.60 22.33
CA CYS A 53 -0.87 -36.29 21.62
C CYS A 53 -0.30 -37.42 22.48
N THR A 54 -0.36 -38.66 21.98
CA THR A 54 0.17 -39.84 22.68
C THR A 54 1.70 -39.99 22.54
N ARG A 55 2.43 -38.92 22.21
CA ARG A 55 3.89 -38.99 22.11
C ARG A 55 4.53 -38.90 23.49
N GLU A 56 5.40 -39.86 23.79
CA GLU A 56 6.45 -39.66 24.78
C GLU A 56 7.34 -38.50 24.30
N ASN A 57 7.54 -37.50 25.16
CA ASN A 57 8.18 -36.23 24.85
C ASN A 57 9.65 -36.42 24.47
N VAL A 58 9.91 -36.76 23.20
CA VAL A 58 11.23 -36.58 22.62
C VAL A 58 11.33 -35.10 22.30
N ILE A 59 12.07 -34.39 23.14
CA ILE A 59 12.55 -33.03 22.86
C ILE A 59 13.40 -33.14 21.59
N ALA A 60 12.74 -33.13 20.43
CA ALA A 60 13.42 -32.93 19.18
C ALA A 60 13.98 -31.50 19.27
N PRO A 61 15.30 -31.30 19.14
CA PRO A 61 15.87 -29.97 19.20
C PRO A 61 15.20 -29.15 18.11
N SER A 62 14.40 -28.17 18.53
CA SER A 62 13.66 -27.26 17.65
C SER A 62 14.57 -26.74 16.55
N GLY A 63 14.39 -27.28 15.33
CA GLY A 63 14.81 -26.70 14.07
C GLY A 63 16.20 -26.05 14.04
N ILE A 64 17.22 -26.64 14.65
CA ILE A 64 18.59 -26.13 14.46
C ILE A 64 18.99 -26.48 13.03
N TYR A 65 18.91 -25.50 12.13
CA TYR A 65 19.44 -25.62 10.79
C TYR A 65 20.97 -25.77 10.89
N THR A 66 21.44 -27.01 10.76
CA THR A 66 22.88 -27.36 10.72
C THR A 66 23.49 -27.17 9.32
N GLY A 67 22.74 -26.59 8.38
CA GLY A 67 23.19 -26.39 7.01
C GLY A 67 24.22 -25.26 6.85
N PRO A 68 24.73 -25.08 5.62
CA PRO A 68 25.80 -24.12 5.34
C PRO A 68 25.40 -22.69 5.73
N LYS A 69 26.40 -21.93 6.20
CA LYS A 69 26.25 -20.53 6.63
C LYS A 69 25.68 -19.70 5.47
N GLY A 70 24.60 -18.97 5.73
CA GLY A 70 23.91 -18.16 4.71
C GLY A 70 24.79 -17.10 4.05
N TYR A 71 24.49 -16.78 2.80
CA TYR A 71 25.17 -15.80 1.95
C TYR A 71 24.85 -14.37 2.39
N THR A 72 25.87 -13.56 2.61
CA THR A 72 25.72 -12.16 3.04
C THR A 72 25.39 -11.23 1.90
N CYS A 73 24.59 -10.21 2.21
CA CYS A 73 24.37 -9.08 1.32
C CYS A 73 25.64 -8.22 1.19
N SER A 74 26.03 -7.88 -0.05
CA SER A 74 27.19 -7.04 -0.36
C SER A 74 26.89 -5.53 -0.32
N LEU A 75 25.65 -5.14 0.01
CA LEU A 75 25.26 -3.74 0.12
C LEU A 75 25.75 -3.14 1.43
N GLN A 76 26.32 -1.93 1.35
CA GLN A 76 26.80 -1.18 2.52
C GLN A 76 25.65 -0.91 3.49
N GLY A 77 25.78 -1.38 4.74
CA GLY A 77 24.76 -1.22 5.79
C GLY A 77 23.69 -2.32 5.85
N CYS A 78 23.76 -3.35 5.01
CA CYS A 78 22.83 -4.48 5.08
C CYS A 78 23.41 -5.65 5.88
N ILE A 79 22.67 -6.13 6.89
CA ILE A 79 23.05 -7.27 7.74
C ILE A 79 22.39 -8.60 7.33
N ASN A 80 21.50 -8.56 6.33
CA ASN A 80 20.69 -9.72 5.94
C ASN A 80 21.55 -10.81 5.28
N LYS A 81 21.17 -12.07 5.54
CA LYS A 81 21.79 -13.27 4.99
C LYS A 81 20.71 -14.15 4.38
N GLU A 82 21.01 -14.75 3.25
CA GLU A 82 20.09 -15.64 2.53
C GLU A 82 20.64 -17.07 2.52
N LEU A 83 19.74 -18.05 2.52
CA LEU A 83 20.15 -19.46 2.42
C LEU A 83 20.58 -19.85 1.00
N THR A 84 20.12 -19.11 0.00
CA THR A 84 20.45 -19.33 -1.41
C THR A 84 21.28 -18.17 -1.96
N PRO A 85 22.26 -18.43 -2.85
CA PRO A 85 23.06 -17.38 -3.45
C PRO A 85 22.22 -16.59 -4.46
N ILE A 86 21.95 -15.33 -4.16
CA ILE A 86 21.29 -14.40 -5.09
C ILE A 86 22.37 -13.48 -5.65
N VAL A 87 22.86 -13.81 -6.84
CA VAL A 87 23.92 -13.06 -7.53
C VAL A 87 23.30 -12.18 -8.60
N CYS A 88 23.69 -10.91 -8.62
CA CYS A 88 23.29 -10.00 -9.69
C CYS A 88 24.06 -10.31 -10.98
N GLU A 89 23.36 -10.53 -12.10
CA GLU A 89 23.97 -10.83 -13.42
C GLU A 89 24.91 -9.72 -13.92
N TYR A 90 24.68 -8.50 -13.46
CA TYR A 90 25.32 -7.29 -13.94
C TYR A 90 26.59 -6.91 -13.18
N CYS A 91 26.58 -7.05 -11.85
CA CYS A 91 27.72 -6.70 -10.99
C CYS A 91 28.35 -7.91 -10.28
N GLN A 92 27.81 -9.11 -10.48
CA GLN A 92 28.31 -10.40 -9.96
C GLN A 92 28.50 -10.46 -8.44
N LYS A 93 27.81 -9.57 -7.69
CA LYS A 93 27.81 -9.53 -6.23
C LYS A 93 26.57 -10.21 -5.65
N SER A 94 26.70 -10.76 -4.44
CA SER A 94 25.61 -11.40 -3.72
C SER A 94 24.79 -10.40 -2.90
N PHE A 95 23.47 -10.51 -2.95
CA PHE A 95 22.54 -9.65 -2.22
C PHE A 95 21.46 -10.45 -1.50
N CYS A 96 20.73 -9.82 -0.58
CA CYS A 96 19.56 -10.43 0.04
C CYS A 96 18.31 -10.29 -0.84
N LEU A 97 17.20 -10.96 -0.48
CA LEU A 97 15.95 -10.88 -1.24
C LEU A 97 15.43 -9.43 -1.36
N SER A 98 15.66 -8.61 -0.35
CA SER A 98 15.29 -7.18 -0.34
C SER A 98 16.15 -6.32 -1.27
N HIS A 99 17.37 -6.76 -1.61
CA HIS A 99 18.30 -6.01 -2.45
C HIS A 99 18.67 -6.73 -3.75
N ARG A 100 17.81 -7.66 -4.21
CA ARG A 100 18.07 -8.46 -5.41
C ARG A 100 18.02 -7.63 -6.70
N HIS A 101 17.21 -6.57 -6.75
CA HIS A 101 17.06 -5.75 -7.96
C HIS A 101 18.16 -4.71 -8.06
N GLN A 102 18.50 -4.33 -9.28
CA GLN A 102 19.63 -3.44 -9.59
C GLN A 102 19.51 -2.05 -8.91
N GLN A 103 18.29 -1.55 -8.73
CA GLN A 103 18.01 -0.27 -8.09
C GLN A 103 18.25 -0.30 -6.58
N ASP A 104 18.04 -1.46 -5.95
CA ASP A 104 18.08 -1.63 -4.50
C ASP A 104 19.53 -1.77 -3.97
N HIS A 105 20.49 -2.13 -4.83
CA HIS A 105 21.89 -2.35 -4.42
C HIS A 105 22.93 -1.46 -5.09
N THR A 106 22.53 -0.35 -5.71
CA THR A 106 23.42 0.57 -6.44
C THR A 106 24.32 -0.21 -7.41
N CYS A 107 23.69 -0.90 -8.37
CA CYS A 107 24.40 -1.77 -9.31
C CYS A 107 25.44 -1.01 -10.16
N SER A 108 26.66 -1.55 -10.27
CA SER A 108 27.76 -0.93 -11.03
C SER A 108 27.42 -0.69 -12.51
N LYS A 109 26.67 -1.59 -13.16
CA LYS A 109 26.23 -1.40 -14.55
C LYS A 109 25.28 -0.22 -14.75
N LEU A 110 24.36 0.02 -13.80
CA LEU A 110 23.49 1.22 -13.84
C LEU A 110 24.27 2.52 -13.62
N VAL A 111 25.43 2.46 -12.98
CA VAL A 111 26.33 3.62 -12.84
C VAL A 111 27.10 3.84 -14.14
N GLU A 112 27.58 2.77 -14.78
CA GLU A 112 28.26 2.83 -16.08
C GLU A 112 27.34 3.37 -17.19
N GLU A 113 26.09 2.91 -17.29
CA GLU A 113 25.13 3.39 -18.30
C GLU A 113 24.75 4.86 -18.08
N ARG A 114 24.46 5.26 -16.83
CA ARG A 114 24.18 6.67 -16.50
C ARG A 114 25.37 7.60 -16.77
N ASN A 115 26.60 7.13 -16.62
CA ASN A 115 27.80 7.94 -16.87
C ASN A 115 28.17 7.96 -18.36
N ALA A 116 27.99 6.87 -19.10
CA ALA A 116 28.27 6.79 -20.53
C ALA A 116 27.30 7.65 -21.37
N GLU A 117 26.05 7.79 -20.95
CA GLU A 117 25.05 8.62 -21.64
C GLU A 117 25.17 10.13 -21.28
N SER A 118 25.96 10.49 -20.27
CA SER A 118 25.98 11.85 -19.71
C SER A 118 26.81 12.89 -20.48
N SER A 119 27.65 12.50 -21.45
CA SER A 119 28.54 13.46 -22.12
C SER A 119 28.08 13.99 -23.48
N GLU A 120 27.23 13.27 -24.24
CA GLU A 120 26.92 13.68 -25.64
C GLU A 120 25.45 13.49 -26.09
N GLN A 121 24.65 12.61 -25.47
CA GLN A 121 23.30 12.26 -25.98
C GLN A 121 22.10 12.77 -25.15
N VAL A 122 22.27 13.11 -23.88
CA VAL A 122 21.15 13.54 -23.01
C VAL A 122 20.73 15.00 -23.25
N THR A 123 21.66 15.87 -23.67
CA THR A 123 21.36 17.28 -24.00
C THR A 123 20.75 17.44 -25.39
N SER A 124 21.09 16.57 -26.35
CA SER A 124 20.59 16.59 -27.73
C SER A 124 19.17 16.03 -27.85
N ARG A 125 18.88 14.84 -27.28
CA ARG A 125 17.51 14.27 -27.35
C ARG A 125 16.46 15.07 -26.59
N THR A 126 16.81 15.71 -25.47
CA THR A 126 15.88 16.60 -24.76
C THR A 126 15.70 17.92 -25.50
N ALA A 127 16.75 18.52 -26.06
CA ALA A 127 16.64 19.75 -26.85
C ALA A 127 15.91 19.55 -28.19
N GLU A 128 16.12 18.44 -28.89
CA GLU A 128 15.46 18.12 -30.15
C GLU A 128 13.99 17.78 -29.94
N HIS A 129 13.67 17.01 -28.88
CA HIS A 129 12.28 16.72 -28.52
C HIS A 129 11.54 17.98 -28.08
N VAL A 130 12.18 18.88 -27.32
CA VAL A 130 11.60 20.18 -26.94
C VAL A 130 11.41 21.10 -28.15
N LYS A 131 12.34 21.13 -29.11
CA LYS A 131 12.19 21.89 -30.38
C LYS A 131 11.03 21.35 -31.22
N HIS A 132 10.87 20.03 -31.32
CA HIS A 132 9.72 19.43 -32.00
C HIS A 132 8.40 19.78 -31.30
N ILE A 133 8.34 19.76 -29.97
CA ILE A 133 7.13 20.12 -29.19
C ILE A 133 6.76 21.61 -29.36
N ILE A 134 7.76 22.49 -29.45
CA ILE A 134 7.52 23.94 -29.65
C ILE A 134 7.09 24.22 -31.09
N ALA A 135 7.68 23.54 -32.07
CA ALA A 135 7.32 23.67 -33.49
C ALA A 135 5.99 22.99 -33.85
N SER A 136 5.61 21.91 -33.16
CA SER A 136 4.35 21.20 -33.37
C SER A 136 3.20 21.70 -32.49
N LYS A 137 3.33 22.88 -31.85
CA LYS A 137 2.18 23.58 -31.28
C LYS A 137 1.38 24.18 -32.44
N PRO A 138 0.20 23.64 -32.81
CA PRO A 138 -0.72 24.45 -33.60
C PRO A 138 -1.07 25.68 -32.76
N ALA A 139 -1.16 26.85 -33.40
CA ALA A 139 -1.77 28.02 -32.79
C ALA A 139 -3.16 27.61 -32.28
N MET A 140 -3.30 27.47 -30.96
CA MET A 140 -4.57 27.12 -30.34
C MET A 140 -5.51 28.31 -30.53
N VAL A 141 -6.33 28.24 -31.57
CA VAL A 141 -7.61 28.94 -31.58
C VAL A 141 -8.34 28.51 -30.31
N ARG A 142 -8.54 29.45 -29.39
CA ARG A 142 -9.30 29.24 -28.16
C ARG A 142 -10.75 28.91 -28.54
N LYS A 143 -11.07 27.62 -28.70
CA LYS A 143 -12.46 27.17 -28.75
C LYS A 143 -13.07 27.29 -27.34
N PRO A 144 -14.33 27.73 -27.18
CA PRO A 144 -15.00 27.80 -25.89
C PRO A 144 -14.95 26.44 -25.20
N LYS A 145 -14.43 26.39 -23.96
CA LYS A 145 -14.31 25.15 -23.19
C LYS A 145 -15.70 24.66 -22.80
N GLY A 146 -16.10 23.51 -23.34
CA GLY A 146 -17.27 22.77 -22.86
C GLY A 146 -17.10 22.28 -21.41
N ALA A 147 -18.22 22.07 -20.72
CA ALA A 147 -18.38 21.80 -19.28
C ALA A 147 -17.51 20.68 -18.66
N LYS A 148 -16.78 19.88 -19.45
CA LYS A 148 -15.95 18.76 -18.97
C LYS A 148 -14.60 19.19 -18.36
N SER A 149 -14.15 20.43 -18.58
CA SER A 149 -12.92 21.00 -17.97
C SER A 149 -13.08 21.38 -16.49
N ASN A 150 -14.29 21.37 -15.94
CA ASN A 150 -14.57 21.79 -14.55
C ASN A 150 -14.16 20.75 -13.50
N LYS A 151 -13.94 19.48 -13.86
CA LYS A 151 -13.63 18.43 -12.86
C LYS A 151 -12.26 18.62 -12.20
N THR A 152 -11.26 19.08 -12.95
CA THR A 152 -9.93 19.38 -12.41
C THR A 152 -9.93 20.69 -11.63
N ALA A 153 -10.64 21.71 -12.12
CA ALA A 153 -10.79 22.99 -11.41
C ALA A 153 -11.50 22.82 -10.06
N ALA A 154 -12.60 22.06 -10.02
CA ALA A 154 -13.35 21.80 -8.79
C ALA A 154 -12.52 21.03 -7.75
N ARG A 155 -11.72 20.04 -8.19
CA ARG A 155 -10.80 19.30 -7.32
C ARG A 155 -9.74 20.21 -6.71
N LEU A 156 -9.16 21.11 -7.52
CA LEU A 156 -8.17 22.08 -7.06
C LEU A 156 -8.77 23.09 -6.07
N SER A 157 -10.02 23.52 -6.27
CA SER A 157 -10.70 24.41 -5.31
C SER A 157 -10.97 23.71 -3.98
N LEU A 158 -11.46 22.46 -3.98
CA LEU A 158 -11.71 21.68 -2.76
C LEU A 158 -10.41 21.42 -1.97
N MET A 159 -9.32 21.11 -2.67
CA MET A 159 -8.02 20.89 -2.04
C MET A 159 -7.52 22.18 -1.36
N LYS A 160 -7.61 23.33 -2.03
CA LYS A 160 -7.24 24.63 -1.45
C LYS A 160 -8.06 24.95 -0.19
N MET A 161 -9.37 24.73 -0.24
CA MET A 161 -10.26 24.95 0.90
C MET A 161 -9.89 24.07 2.10
N LYS A 162 -9.64 22.77 1.87
CA LYS A 162 -9.20 21.85 2.94
C LYS A 162 -7.84 22.22 3.52
N MET A 163 -6.92 22.73 2.70
CA MET A 163 -5.57 23.10 3.16
C MET A 163 -5.53 24.38 4.00
N SER A 164 -6.45 25.33 3.76
CA SER A 164 -6.49 26.60 4.49
C SER A 164 -7.48 26.61 5.66
N ALA A 165 -8.10 25.48 5.97
CA ALA A 165 -9.18 25.41 6.95
C ALA A 165 -8.66 25.41 8.40
N VAL A 166 -9.24 26.26 9.25
CA VAL A 166 -8.89 26.39 10.66
C VAL A 166 -10.00 25.82 11.54
N GLY A 167 -9.66 24.99 12.53
CA GLY A 167 -10.62 24.34 13.42
C GLY A 167 -9.94 23.58 14.57
N GLU A 168 -10.71 22.84 15.36
CA GLU A 168 -10.21 22.10 16.52
C GLU A 168 -9.31 20.91 16.13
N LYS A 169 -8.30 20.62 16.96
CA LYS A 169 -7.40 19.48 16.76
C LYS A 169 -8.04 18.23 17.37
N GLY A 170 -8.22 17.16 16.59
CA GLY A 170 -8.73 15.87 17.08
C GLY A 170 -9.95 15.31 16.34
N ILE A 171 -10.53 16.06 15.40
CA ILE A 171 -11.66 15.59 14.58
C ILE A 171 -11.12 14.71 13.42
N PRO A 172 -11.61 13.47 13.23
CA PRO A 172 -11.22 12.62 12.10
C PRO A 172 -11.67 13.22 10.75
N GLU A 173 -10.93 12.98 9.66
CA GLU A 173 -11.18 13.63 8.36
C GLU A 173 -12.60 13.35 7.83
N GLU A 174 -13.14 12.17 8.13
CA GLU A 174 -14.46 11.72 7.71
C GLU A 174 -15.60 12.52 8.38
N GLU A 175 -15.33 13.14 9.52
CA GLU A 175 -16.30 13.90 10.32
C GLU A 175 -16.13 15.42 10.19
N LYS A 176 -15.16 15.90 9.41
CA LYS A 176 -14.94 17.34 9.20
C LYS A 176 -15.89 17.93 8.16
N VAL A 177 -16.75 18.85 8.60
CA VAL A 177 -17.52 19.73 7.73
C VAL A 177 -16.74 21.02 7.53
N HIS A 178 -16.44 21.38 6.28
CA HIS A 178 -15.69 22.59 5.92
C HIS A 178 -16.65 23.68 5.43
N LEU A 179 -16.57 24.86 6.03
CA LEU A 179 -17.41 26.02 5.70
C LEU A 179 -16.51 27.19 5.26
N CYS A 180 -16.87 27.83 4.15
CA CYS A 180 -16.26 29.09 3.71
C CYS A 180 -17.11 30.25 4.21
N ILE A 181 -16.56 31.05 5.12
CA ILE A 181 -17.22 32.18 5.77
C ILE A 181 -16.74 33.46 5.09
N TYR A 182 -17.67 34.20 4.49
CA TYR A 182 -17.40 35.51 3.90
C TYR A 182 -17.58 36.59 4.96
N LEU A 183 -16.54 37.40 5.16
CA LEU A 183 -16.58 38.51 6.10
C LEU A 183 -17.06 39.79 5.42
N PRO A 184 -17.76 40.69 6.15
CA PRO A 184 -18.12 42.00 5.63
C PRO A 184 -16.86 42.82 5.26
N GLN A 185 -17.03 43.81 4.38
CA GLN A 185 -16.00 44.52 3.62
C GLN A 185 -14.85 45.21 4.41
N GLU A 186 -14.83 45.16 5.73
CA GLU A 186 -13.89 45.88 6.59
C GLU A 186 -12.69 45.04 7.10
N ASN A 187 -12.49 43.82 6.60
CA ASN A 187 -11.37 42.97 7.03
C ASN A 187 -10.36 42.66 5.90
N GLU A 188 -9.08 42.50 6.25
CA GLU A 188 -7.99 42.21 5.29
C GLU A 188 -8.17 40.86 4.58
N LYS A 189 -8.87 39.91 5.23
CA LYS A 189 -9.23 38.60 4.68
C LYS A 189 -10.70 38.61 4.27
N LYS A 190 -10.97 38.41 2.98
CA LYS A 190 -12.32 38.40 2.39
C LYS A 190 -13.12 37.13 2.74
N GLU A 191 -12.43 36.04 2.99
CA GLU A 191 -13.02 34.75 3.34
C GLU A 191 -12.12 33.97 4.31
N ILE A 192 -12.73 33.25 5.22
CA ILE A 192 -12.04 32.33 6.14
C ILE A 192 -12.68 30.95 5.96
N VAL A 193 -11.85 29.92 5.80
CA VAL A 193 -12.33 28.54 5.76
C VAL A 193 -12.18 27.94 7.15
N MET A 194 -13.27 27.41 7.70
CA MET A 194 -13.28 26.76 9.01
C MET A 194 -13.78 25.33 8.90
N TYR A 195 -13.40 24.44 9.83
CA TYR A 195 -13.94 23.09 9.91
C TYR A 195 -14.49 22.73 11.29
N PHE A 196 -15.55 21.92 11.31
CA PHE A 196 -16.30 21.53 12.50
C PHE A 196 -16.65 20.04 12.47
N SER A 197 -16.98 19.45 13.62
CA SER A 197 -17.45 18.07 13.71
C SER A 197 -18.89 17.95 13.23
N LYS A 198 -19.21 16.88 12.49
CA LYS A 198 -20.59 16.53 12.11
C LYS A 198 -21.52 16.31 13.31
N GLN A 199 -20.96 15.95 14.47
CA GLN A 199 -21.75 15.59 15.65
C GLN A 199 -22.15 16.81 16.50
N ASP A 200 -21.52 17.97 16.28
CA ASP A 200 -21.86 19.22 16.95
C ASP A 200 -23.04 19.94 16.27
N ASN A 201 -24.22 19.32 16.36
CA ASN A 201 -25.48 19.91 15.88
C ASN A 201 -25.97 21.08 16.74
N THR A 202 -25.14 21.60 17.65
CA THR A 202 -25.46 22.67 18.60
C THR A 202 -24.95 24.05 18.16
N PHE A 203 -24.18 24.15 17.07
CA PHE A 203 -23.48 25.40 16.74
C PHE A 203 -24.22 26.34 15.78
N ILE A 204 -25.18 25.86 14.98
CA ILE A 204 -25.97 26.75 14.09
C ILE A 204 -26.88 27.71 14.90
N GLN A 205 -27.13 27.44 16.19
CA GLN A 205 -27.89 28.35 17.06
C GLN A 205 -27.02 29.27 17.95
N ARG A 206 -25.69 29.11 17.99
CA ARG A 206 -24.84 29.91 18.91
C ARG A 206 -24.05 31.04 18.26
N THR A 207 -24.09 31.21 16.94
CA THR A 207 -23.35 32.27 16.23
C THR A 207 -23.93 33.68 16.35
N PHE A 208 -24.76 33.97 17.36
CA PHE A 208 -25.17 35.34 17.71
C PHE A 208 -24.89 35.74 19.14
N SER A 209 -24.27 34.89 19.96
CA SER A 209 -23.89 35.28 21.30
C SER A 209 -22.63 34.57 21.74
N THR A 210 -21.71 35.37 22.26
CA THR A 210 -20.43 35.01 22.89
C THR A 210 -19.24 34.82 21.94
N GLU A 211 -18.42 35.87 22.00
CA GLU A 211 -17.04 36.01 21.58
C GLU A 211 -16.22 34.72 21.78
N HIS A 212 -15.69 34.17 20.68
CA HIS A 212 -14.66 33.13 20.74
C HIS A 212 -13.26 33.78 20.67
N PRO A 213 -12.26 33.29 21.43
CA PRO A 213 -11.02 34.02 21.70
C PRO A 213 -9.98 33.94 20.57
N PHE A 214 -10.31 33.37 19.41
CA PHE A 214 -9.34 33.09 18.35
C PHE A 214 -9.11 34.25 17.36
N LEU A 215 -9.66 35.43 17.65
CA LEU A 215 -9.37 36.67 16.94
C LEU A 215 -8.81 37.73 17.91
N ARG A 216 -7.66 37.45 18.52
CA ARG A 216 -6.72 38.51 18.91
C ARG A 216 -5.32 38.12 18.45
N LYS A 217 -4.72 39.09 17.74
CA LYS A 217 -3.41 39.20 17.12
C LYS A 217 -2.33 38.23 17.55
#